data_AF-A0A2D4XJS9-F1
#
_entry.id   AF-A0A2D4XJS9-F1
#
_cell.length_a   1.000
_cell.length_b   1.000
_cell.length_c   1.000
_cell.angle_alpha   90.00
_cell.angle_beta   90.00
_cell.angle_gamma   90.00
#
_symmetry.space_group_name_H-M   'P 1'
#
loop_
_entity.id
_entity.type
_entity.pdbx_description
1 polymer ?
#
loop_
_entity_poly.entity_id
_entity_poly.type
_entity_poly.pdbx_seq_one_letter_code
_entity_poly.pdbx_strand_id
1 'polypeptide(L)'
;MQLTLWKMACEDYQILYQASKKTRRVFTFSGVVMGINYIISLLGLYQFFEIIFVDIFIALLLGAFVTIVFMNIYKLCLTTLNKNEKTFSLSYLASLLGRLIFVGFIGLLIIKGFESFLIFTVFEKLTLADYEGKILLSLRTIHSKFPWIWMVTITLLTLFILPFFIKVSIKAGSIYIQEKKTVEKNLILEDYKRFKKRYATIFQRDYNLSIEIKEHYLDPPFNTIPLIVTQNLGTTEDFIKFLNSEEAS
;
A
#
# COMPACT_ATOMS: atom_id res chain seq x y z
N MET A 1 -19.19 1.81 -13.49
CA MET A 1 -17.87 2.38 -13.90
C MET A 1 -17.13 3.07 -12.75
N GLN A 2 -17.72 4.08 -12.07
CA GLN A 2 -17.02 4.81 -10.99
C GLN A 2 -16.56 3.94 -9.82
N LEU A 3 -17.38 2.95 -9.41
CA LEU A 3 -17.04 1.99 -8.35
C LEU A 3 -15.74 1.21 -8.67
N THR A 4 -15.59 0.75 -9.91
CA THR A 4 -14.40 0.02 -10.36
C THR A 4 -13.16 0.92 -10.33
N LEU A 5 -13.30 2.19 -10.73
CA LEU A 5 -12.20 3.16 -10.70
C LEU A 5 -11.77 3.47 -9.26
N TRP A 6 -12.69 3.57 -8.32
CA TRP A 6 -12.35 3.74 -6.91
C TRP A 6 -11.62 2.52 -6.32
N LYS A 7 -12.05 1.31 -6.69
CA LYS A 7 -11.32 0.08 -6.33
C LYS A 7 -9.94 0.03 -6.96
N MET A 8 -9.80 0.46 -8.21
CA MET A 8 -8.49 0.57 -8.87
C MET A 8 -7.59 1.57 -8.14
N ALA A 9 -8.13 2.69 -7.66
CA ALA A 9 -7.43 3.67 -6.85
C ALA A 9 -7.10 3.20 -5.41
N CYS A 10 -7.40 1.94 -5.08
CA CYS A 10 -7.17 1.33 -3.76
C CYS A 10 -7.94 1.97 -2.62
N GLU A 11 -9.20 2.36 -2.86
CA GLU A 11 -10.06 2.91 -1.82
C GLU A 11 -11.44 2.23 -1.78
N ASP A 12 -12.02 2.26 -0.58
CA ASP A 12 -13.33 1.69 -0.32
C ASP A 12 -14.44 2.63 -0.81
N TYR A 13 -15.27 2.12 -1.72
CA TYR A 13 -16.36 2.88 -2.29
C TYR A 13 -17.39 3.35 -1.25
N GLN A 14 -17.56 2.60 -0.17
CA GLN A 14 -18.50 2.91 0.91
C GLN A 14 -18.10 4.21 1.63
N ILE A 15 -16.80 4.35 1.93
CA ILE A 15 -16.23 5.54 2.55
C ILE A 15 -16.26 6.72 1.57
N LEU A 16 -15.94 6.46 0.30
CA LEU A 16 -15.95 7.51 -0.73
C LEU A 16 -17.35 8.03 -1.05
N TYR A 17 -18.40 7.24 -0.87
CA TYR A 17 -19.77 7.68 -1.12
C TYR A 17 -20.18 8.83 -0.18
N GLN A 18 -19.69 8.80 1.06
CA GLN A 18 -19.91 9.82 2.09
C GLN A 18 -19.00 11.05 1.92
N ALA A 19 -17.97 10.94 1.07
CA ALA A 19 -17.01 12.02 0.86
C ALA A 19 -17.55 13.15 -0.04
N SER A 20 -16.88 14.31 0.04
CA SER A 20 -17.20 15.47 -0.79
C SER A 20 -17.16 15.14 -2.30
N LYS A 21 -17.98 15.83 -3.12
CA LYS A 21 -17.94 15.70 -4.59
C LYS A 21 -16.54 15.92 -5.16
N LYS A 22 -15.76 16.85 -4.58
CA LYS A 22 -14.37 17.11 -4.99
C LYS A 22 -13.47 15.90 -4.73
N THR A 23 -13.52 15.33 -3.53
CA THR A 23 -12.75 14.13 -3.15
C THR A 23 -13.08 12.95 -4.05
N ARG A 24 -14.37 12.70 -4.31
CA ARG A 24 -14.82 11.62 -5.22
C ARG A 24 -14.24 11.75 -6.63
N ARG A 25 -14.27 12.96 -7.21
CA ARG A 25 -13.70 13.22 -8.54
C ARG A 25 -12.19 12.98 -8.58
N VAL A 26 -11.47 13.41 -7.54
CA VAL A 26 -10.02 13.22 -7.41
C VAL A 26 -9.66 11.72 -7.38
N PHE A 27 -10.41 10.91 -6.64
CA PHE A 27 -10.19 9.46 -6.61
C PHE A 27 -10.62 8.74 -7.88
N THR A 28 -11.68 9.21 -8.56
CA THR A 28 -12.04 8.70 -9.89
C THR A 28 -10.91 8.96 -10.88
N PHE A 29 -10.35 10.18 -10.89
CA PHE A 29 -9.22 10.53 -11.74
C PHE A 29 -7.98 9.68 -11.42
N SER A 30 -7.65 9.50 -10.13
CA SER A 30 -6.58 8.60 -9.69
C SER A 30 -6.78 7.17 -10.20
N GLY A 31 -8.02 6.66 -10.16
CA GLY A 31 -8.37 5.34 -10.68
C GLY A 31 -8.16 5.20 -12.19
N VAL A 32 -8.49 6.23 -12.97
CA VAL A 32 -8.22 6.26 -14.41
C VAL A 32 -6.73 6.23 -14.68
N VAL A 33 -5.95 7.07 -13.96
CA VAL A 33 -4.49 7.10 -14.09
C VAL A 33 -3.87 5.75 -13.73
N MET A 34 -4.34 5.09 -12.67
CA MET A 34 -3.88 3.73 -12.34
C MET A 34 -4.23 2.70 -13.41
N GLY A 35 -5.40 2.79 -14.03
CA GLY A 35 -5.78 1.94 -15.15
C GLY A 35 -4.84 2.12 -16.35
N ILE A 36 -4.51 3.36 -16.69
CA ILE A 36 -3.54 3.69 -17.74
C ILE A 36 -2.15 3.14 -17.39
N ASN A 37 -1.69 3.36 -16.15
CA ASN A 37 -0.41 2.82 -15.68
C ASN A 37 -0.37 1.29 -15.81
N TYR A 38 -1.47 0.58 -15.53
CA TYR A 38 -1.54 -0.87 -15.68
C TYR A 38 -1.33 -1.32 -17.12
N ILE A 39 -1.90 -0.62 -18.09
CA ILE A 39 -1.74 -0.92 -19.53
C ILE A 39 -0.29 -0.63 -19.97
N ILE A 40 0.26 0.53 -19.56
CA ILE A 40 1.67 0.89 -19.83
C ILE A 40 2.60 -0.17 -19.23
N SER A 41 2.33 -0.63 -18.01
CA SER A 41 3.08 -1.69 -17.35
C SER A 41 3.05 -3.00 -18.10
N LEU A 42 1.86 -3.42 -18.57
CA LEU A 42 1.71 -4.65 -19.33
C LEU A 42 2.50 -4.61 -20.65
N LEU A 43 2.34 -3.53 -21.42
CA LEU A 43 3.03 -3.37 -22.71
C LEU A 43 4.54 -3.21 -22.53
N GLY A 44 4.97 -2.43 -21.54
CA GLY A 44 6.39 -2.22 -21.26
C GLY A 44 7.11 -3.48 -20.79
N LEU A 45 6.49 -4.25 -19.90
CA LEU A 45 7.07 -5.51 -19.40
C LEU A 45 6.99 -6.63 -20.43
N TYR A 46 5.92 -6.68 -21.25
CA TYR A 46 5.84 -7.58 -22.39
C TYR A 46 7.04 -7.37 -23.33
N GLN A 47 7.27 -6.13 -23.78
CA GLN A 47 8.39 -5.80 -24.66
C GLN A 47 9.74 -6.14 -24.03
N PHE A 48 9.90 -5.86 -22.73
CA PHE A 48 11.12 -6.18 -21.99
C PHE A 48 11.42 -7.68 -22.04
N PHE A 49 10.41 -8.53 -21.84
CA PHE A 49 10.59 -9.98 -21.87
C PHE A 49 10.68 -10.56 -23.28
N GLU A 50 10.00 -9.97 -24.27
CA GLU A 50 10.13 -10.37 -25.68
C GLU A 50 11.58 -10.22 -26.15
N ILE A 51 12.24 -9.11 -25.76
CA ILE A 51 13.65 -8.89 -26.09
C ILE A 51 14.58 -9.90 -25.39
N ILE A 52 14.22 -10.39 -24.20
CA ILE A 52 15.06 -11.34 -23.43
C ILE A 52 14.88 -12.78 -23.90
N PHE A 53 13.63 -13.21 -24.07
CA PHE A 53 13.29 -14.62 -24.30
C PHE A 53 13.09 -14.97 -25.77
N VAL A 54 12.89 -13.97 -26.65
CA VAL A 54 12.65 -14.16 -28.09
C VAL A 54 11.50 -15.15 -28.36
N ASP A 55 10.57 -15.25 -27.41
CA ASP A 55 9.36 -16.09 -27.49
C ASP A 55 8.18 -15.27 -26.98
N ILE A 56 7.18 -15.11 -27.85
CA ILE A 56 5.99 -14.29 -27.59
C ILE A 56 5.14 -14.83 -26.44
N PHE A 57 5.02 -16.15 -26.31
CA PHE A 57 4.17 -16.78 -25.30
C PHE A 57 4.81 -16.66 -23.92
N ILE A 58 6.12 -16.94 -23.82
CA ILE A 58 6.89 -16.78 -22.59
C ILE A 58 6.90 -15.31 -22.17
N ALA A 59 7.12 -14.39 -23.11
CA ALA A 59 7.13 -12.96 -22.85
C ALA A 59 5.78 -12.43 -22.36
N LEU A 60 4.67 -12.85 -22.96
CA LEU A 60 3.34 -12.47 -22.54
C LEU A 60 3.01 -13.02 -21.14
N LEU A 61 3.31 -14.29 -20.89
CA LEU A 61 3.05 -14.94 -19.60
C LEU A 61 3.84 -14.27 -18.46
N LEU A 62 5.15 -14.11 -18.64
CA LEU A 62 6.02 -13.49 -17.63
C LEU A 62 5.74 -11.99 -17.49
N GLY A 63 5.52 -11.28 -18.60
CA GLY A 63 5.16 -9.86 -18.60
C GLY A 63 3.87 -9.60 -17.84
N ALA A 64 2.83 -10.40 -18.08
CA ALA A 64 1.56 -10.30 -17.35
C ALA A 64 1.75 -10.61 -15.86
N PHE A 65 2.47 -11.69 -15.52
CA PHE A 65 2.75 -12.06 -14.13
C PHE A 65 3.49 -10.95 -13.37
N VAL A 66 4.60 -10.43 -13.93
CA VAL A 66 5.39 -9.37 -13.30
C VAL A 66 4.61 -8.06 -13.22
N THR A 67 3.77 -7.76 -14.23
CA THR A 67 2.86 -6.60 -14.17
C THR A 67 1.92 -6.68 -12.98
N ILE A 68 1.30 -7.84 -12.75
CA ILE A 68 0.42 -8.05 -11.59
C ILE A 68 1.20 -7.83 -10.28
N VAL A 69 2.40 -8.39 -10.17
CA VAL A 69 3.26 -8.24 -8.97
C VAL A 69 3.64 -6.78 -8.74
N PHE A 70 4.20 -6.10 -9.74
CA PHE A 70 4.64 -4.70 -9.62
C PHE A 70 3.48 -3.76 -9.33
N MET A 71 2.33 -3.96 -9.97
CA MET A 71 1.15 -3.13 -9.71
C MET A 71 0.56 -3.40 -8.33
N ASN A 72 0.61 -4.64 -7.81
CA ASN A 72 0.19 -4.92 -6.43
C ASN A 72 1.13 -4.28 -5.41
N ILE A 73 2.44 -4.32 -5.66
CA ILE A 73 3.43 -3.63 -4.84
C ILE A 73 3.20 -2.11 -4.85
N TYR A 74 2.97 -1.53 -6.04
CA TYR A 74 2.61 -0.12 -6.19
C TYR A 74 1.35 0.24 -5.38
N LYS A 75 0.30 -0.57 -5.49
CA LYS A 75 -0.94 -0.42 -4.73
C LYS A 75 -0.71 -0.50 -3.22
N LEU A 76 0.13 -1.42 -2.76
CA LEU A 76 0.51 -1.55 -1.35
C LEU A 76 1.21 -0.27 -0.85
N CYS A 77 2.15 0.27 -1.62
CA CYS A 77 2.82 1.53 -1.30
C CYS A 77 1.84 2.69 -1.14
N LEU A 78 0.79 2.72 -1.97
CA LEU A 78 -0.25 3.75 -1.90
C LEU A 78 -1.23 3.54 -0.75
N THR A 79 -1.70 2.32 -0.51
CA THR A 79 -2.65 2.02 0.59
C THR A 79 -2.04 2.33 1.95
N THR A 80 -0.76 2.02 2.12
CA THR A 80 -0.04 2.25 3.38
C THR A 80 0.30 3.73 3.62
N LEU A 81 -0.01 4.66 2.70
CA LEU A 81 0.14 6.09 2.93
C LEU A 81 -0.90 6.54 3.96
N ASN A 82 -0.49 6.54 5.22
CA ASN A 82 -1.34 6.95 6.32
C ASN A 82 -1.06 8.41 6.68
N LYS A 83 -2.10 9.24 6.67
CA LYS A 83 -1.98 10.67 7.02
C LYS A 83 -2.34 10.85 8.49
N ASN A 84 -1.32 10.81 9.35
CA ASN A 84 -1.48 11.16 10.76
C ASN A 84 -1.25 12.66 10.96
N GLU A 85 -2.16 13.30 11.69
CA GLU A 85 -2.20 14.74 11.89
C GLU A 85 -1.10 15.27 12.80
N LYS A 86 -0.45 14.41 13.59
CA LYS A 86 0.23 14.88 14.80
C LYS A 86 1.75 14.96 14.79
N THR A 87 2.50 14.33 13.88
CA THR A 87 3.96 14.53 13.86
C THR A 87 4.56 14.23 12.49
N PHE A 88 5.11 15.25 11.83
CA PHE A 88 6.13 15.07 10.79
C PHE A 88 7.40 14.57 11.48
N SER A 89 7.47 13.27 11.80
CA SER A 89 8.69 12.65 12.28
C SER A 89 9.66 12.42 11.13
N LEU A 90 10.96 12.45 11.42
CA LEU A 90 11.99 12.11 10.44
C LEU A 90 11.74 10.72 9.82
N SER A 91 11.28 9.76 10.62
CA SER A 91 10.93 8.41 10.18
C SER A 91 9.77 8.38 9.19
N TYR A 92 8.76 9.24 9.38
CA TYR A 92 7.65 9.37 8.42
C TYR A 92 8.14 9.92 7.07
N LEU A 93 8.98 10.96 7.09
CA LEU A 93 9.57 11.53 5.86
C LEU A 93 10.48 10.52 5.15
N ALA A 94 11.32 9.80 5.89
CA ALA A 94 12.18 8.75 5.34
C ALA A 94 11.36 7.62 4.71
N SER A 95 10.26 7.18 5.37
CA SER A 95 9.36 6.18 4.81
C SER A 95 8.68 6.67 3.53
N LEU A 96 8.22 7.92 3.50
CA LEU A 96 7.59 8.53 2.34
C LEU A 96 8.57 8.61 1.16
N LEU A 97 9.80 9.08 1.41
CA LEU A 97 10.85 9.19 0.41
C LEU A 97 11.25 7.81 -0.12
N GLY A 98 11.44 6.82 0.75
CA GLY A 98 11.77 5.45 0.35
C GLY A 98 10.71 4.83 -0.57
N ARG A 99 9.42 5.04 -0.26
CA ARG A 99 8.31 4.60 -1.13
C ARG A 99 8.32 5.33 -2.46
N LEU A 100 8.55 6.64 -2.47
CA LEU A 100 8.61 7.43 -3.70
C LEU A 100 9.76 6.97 -4.60
N ILE A 101 10.95 6.75 -4.04
CA ILE A 101 12.12 6.23 -4.77
C ILE A 101 11.81 4.86 -5.35
N PHE A 102 11.22 3.97 -4.55
CA PHE A 102 10.92 2.61 -4.98
C PHE A 102 9.85 2.56 -6.09
N VAL A 103 8.76 3.32 -5.93
CA VAL A 103 7.72 3.49 -6.96
C VAL A 103 8.30 4.12 -8.23
N GLY A 104 9.17 5.14 -8.08
CA GLY A 104 9.85 5.78 -9.19
C GLY A 104 10.78 4.83 -9.93
N PHE A 105 11.52 3.98 -9.21
CA PHE A 105 12.43 2.99 -9.80
C PHE A 105 11.67 1.92 -10.60
N ILE A 106 10.59 1.36 -10.05
CA ILE A 106 9.71 0.43 -10.76
C ILE A 106 9.12 1.13 -12.01
N GLY A 107 8.64 2.37 -11.85
CA GLY A 107 8.10 3.17 -12.93
C GLY A 107 9.11 3.36 -14.06
N LEU A 108 10.36 3.73 -13.74
CA LEU A 108 11.43 3.91 -14.72
C LEU A 108 11.72 2.65 -15.52
N LEU A 109 11.77 1.48 -14.87
CA LEU A 109 11.98 0.20 -15.54
C LEU A 109 10.86 -0.07 -16.57
N ILE A 110 9.61 0.08 -16.13
CA ILE A 110 8.42 -0.12 -16.96
C ILE A 110 8.42 0.84 -18.14
N ILE A 111 8.70 2.12 -17.88
CA ILE A 111 8.69 3.17 -18.89
C ILE A 111 9.75 2.91 -19.96
N LYS A 112 10.95 2.42 -19.58
CA LYS A 112 11.97 2.07 -20.58
C LYS A 112 11.57 0.90 -21.47
N GLY A 113 10.90 -0.11 -20.92
CA GLY A 113 10.28 -1.15 -21.73
C GLY A 113 9.22 -0.60 -22.69
N PHE A 114 8.37 0.31 -22.20
CA PHE A 114 7.29 0.90 -22.98
C PHE A 114 7.79 1.87 -24.07
N GLU A 115 8.85 2.64 -23.81
CA GLU A 115 9.52 3.46 -24.82
C GLU A 115 10.06 2.60 -25.95
N SER A 116 10.70 1.48 -25.61
CA SER A 116 11.16 0.51 -26.60
C SER A 116 9.98 0.03 -27.45
N PHE A 117 8.86 -0.35 -26.82
CA PHE A 117 7.64 -0.78 -27.51
C PHE A 117 7.10 0.28 -28.47
N LEU A 118 6.99 1.54 -28.03
CA LEU A 118 6.54 2.65 -28.86
C LEU A 118 7.45 2.86 -30.07
N ILE A 119 8.77 2.77 -29.87
CA ILE A 119 9.73 3.02 -30.94
C ILE A 119 9.71 1.89 -31.96
N PHE A 120 9.64 0.63 -31.51
CA PHE A 120 9.49 -0.51 -32.42
C PHE A 120 8.18 -0.43 -33.21
N THR A 121 7.08 -0.03 -32.57
CA THR A 121 5.77 0.10 -33.23
C THR A 121 5.73 1.27 -34.21
N VAL A 122 6.26 2.44 -33.83
CA VAL A 122 6.20 3.67 -34.64
C VAL A 122 7.25 3.67 -35.76
N PHE A 123 8.43 3.13 -35.47
CA PHE A 123 9.56 3.08 -36.41
C PHE A 123 9.82 1.66 -36.90
N GLU A 124 8.74 0.96 -37.27
CA GLU A 124 8.67 -0.40 -37.88
C GLU A 124 9.70 -0.66 -39.01
N LYS A 125 10.42 0.38 -39.46
CA LYS A 125 11.41 0.43 -40.53
C LYS A 125 12.88 0.61 -40.13
N LEU A 126 13.24 0.68 -38.84
CA LEU A 126 14.65 0.58 -38.43
C LEU A 126 15.01 -0.90 -38.27
N THR A 127 15.24 -1.55 -39.41
CA THR A 127 15.76 -2.92 -39.63
C THR A 127 16.10 -3.71 -38.36
N LEU A 128 15.22 -4.69 -38.07
CA LEU A 128 15.31 -5.73 -37.03
C LEU A 128 16.56 -6.63 -37.09
N ALA A 129 17.52 -6.37 -37.99
CA ALA A 129 18.61 -7.29 -38.30
C ALA A 129 19.88 -7.12 -37.44
N ASP A 130 19.99 -6.07 -36.60
CA ASP A 130 21.27 -5.73 -35.94
C ASP A 130 21.18 -5.64 -34.40
N TYR A 131 20.05 -6.05 -33.82
CA TYR A 131 19.72 -5.85 -32.39
C TYR A 131 19.61 -7.15 -31.56
N GLU A 132 20.17 -8.26 -32.03
CA GLU A 132 20.30 -9.45 -31.19
C GLU A 132 21.14 -9.13 -29.92
N GLY A 133 20.52 -9.22 -28.75
CA GLY A 133 21.20 -9.33 -27.46
C GLY A 133 21.81 -8.06 -26.85
N LYS A 134 21.67 -6.87 -27.45
CA LYS A 134 22.30 -5.63 -26.95
C LYS A 134 21.30 -4.52 -26.58
N ILE A 135 20.44 -4.80 -25.59
CA ILE A 135 19.42 -3.87 -25.04
C ILE A 135 20.00 -2.48 -24.74
N LEU A 136 21.15 -2.43 -24.05
CA LEU A 136 21.81 -1.18 -23.67
C LEU A 136 22.31 -0.37 -24.87
N LEU A 137 22.76 -1.05 -25.93
CA LEU A 137 23.27 -0.39 -27.13
C LEU A 137 22.10 0.13 -27.98
N SER A 138 20.98 -0.59 -28.01
CA SER A 138 19.73 -0.13 -28.63
C SER A 138 19.20 1.13 -27.96
N LEU A 139 19.04 1.10 -26.63
CA LEU A 139 18.56 2.25 -25.88
C LEU A 139 19.50 3.45 -25.99
N ARG A 140 20.83 3.23 -25.96
CA ARG A 140 21.81 4.30 -26.14
C ARG A 140 21.73 4.92 -27.54
N THR A 141 21.62 4.09 -28.57
CA THR A 141 21.52 4.55 -29.96
C THR A 141 20.22 5.30 -30.20
N ILE A 142 19.13 4.81 -29.63
CA ILE A 142 17.81 5.45 -29.65
C ILE A 142 17.86 6.83 -29.00
N HIS A 143 18.38 6.95 -27.77
CA HIS A 143 18.46 8.25 -27.08
C HIS A 143 19.38 9.24 -27.81
N SER A 144 20.44 8.75 -28.45
CA SER A 144 21.32 9.59 -29.27
C SER A 144 20.63 10.10 -30.53
N LYS A 145 19.77 9.30 -31.16
CA LYS A 145 19.03 9.69 -32.37
C LYS A 145 17.80 10.54 -32.06
N PHE A 146 17.16 10.33 -30.92
CA PHE A 146 15.88 10.93 -30.55
C PHE A 146 15.91 11.47 -29.10
N PRO A 147 16.54 12.63 -28.85
CA PRO A 147 16.65 13.19 -27.49
C PRO A 147 15.30 13.58 -26.88
N TRP A 148 14.26 13.81 -27.71
CA TRP A 148 12.90 14.10 -27.26
C TRP A 148 12.26 12.94 -26.48
N ILE A 149 12.80 11.72 -26.58
CA ILE A 149 12.36 10.56 -25.78
C ILE A 149 12.49 10.83 -24.28
N TRP A 150 13.49 11.61 -23.84
CA TRP A 150 13.60 11.99 -22.44
C TRP A 150 12.38 12.77 -21.93
N MET A 151 11.75 13.59 -22.79
CA MET A 151 10.51 14.28 -22.43
C MET A 151 9.35 13.29 -22.29
N VAL A 152 9.31 12.25 -23.12
CA VAL A 152 8.37 11.13 -22.97
C VAL A 152 8.61 10.40 -21.65
N THR A 153 9.87 10.08 -21.32
CA THR A 153 10.23 9.45 -20.04
C THR A 153 9.71 10.25 -18.86
N ILE A 154 9.98 11.56 -18.82
CA ILE A 154 9.57 12.45 -17.73
C ILE A 154 8.04 12.53 -17.64
N THR A 155 7.35 12.61 -18.79
CA THR A 155 5.89 12.69 -18.85
C THR A 155 5.25 11.40 -18.32
N LEU A 156 5.73 10.24 -18.77
CA LEU A 156 5.24 8.94 -18.32
C LEU A 156 5.57 8.69 -16.85
N LEU A 157 6.74 9.11 -16.39
CA LEU A 157 7.12 8.97 -14.98
C LEU A 157 6.24 9.85 -14.09
N THR A 158 5.96 11.07 -14.53
CA THR A 158 5.02 11.96 -13.84
C THR A 158 3.64 11.31 -13.76
N LEU A 159 3.13 10.75 -14.87
CA LEU A 159 1.86 10.02 -14.90
C LEU A 159 1.87 8.81 -13.95
N PHE A 160 2.98 8.08 -13.90
CA PHE A 160 3.14 6.90 -13.05
C PHE A 160 3.10 7.24 -11.56
N ILE A 161 3.75 8.34 -11.15
CA ILE A 161 3.83 8.77 -9.75
C ILE A 161 2.59 9.61 -9.36
N LEU A 162 1.83 10.16 -10.30
CA LEU A 162 0.71 11.06 -10.05
C LEU A 162 -0.31 10.56 -8.99
N PRO A 163 -0.76 9.29 -8.97
CA PRO A 163 -1.65 8.78 -7.93
C PRO A 163 -1.09 8.90 -6.51
N PHE A 164 0.23 8.83 -6.33
CA PHE A 164 0.92 9.06 -5.07
C PHE A 164 0.71 10.49 -4.57
N PHE A 165 0.98 11.48 -5.42
CA PHE A 165 0.82 12.89 -5.08
C PHE A 165 -0.64 13.27 -4.83
N ILE A 166 -1.56 12.68 -5.59
CA ILE A 166 -3.00 12.84 -5.38
C ILE A 166 -3.37 12.41 -3.95
N LYS A 167 -2.93 11.23 -3.52
CA LYS A 167 -3.26 10.69 -2.20
C LYS A 167 -2.68 11.51 -1.06
N VAL A 168 -1.42 11.96 -1.20
CA VAL A 168 -0.75 12.80 -0.19
C VAL A 168 -1.42 14.18 -0.06
N SER A 169 -1.97 14.71 -1.15
CA SER A 169 -2.58 16.04 -1.20
C SER A 169 -3.94 16.15 -0.47
N ILE A 170 -4.59 15.03 -0.15
CA ILE A 170 -5.88 15.03 0.58
C ILE A 170 -5.68 15.48 2.02
N LYS A 171 -6.43 16.47 2.48
CA LYS A 171 -6.33 17.01 3.84
C LYS A 171 -6.72 15.95 4.89
N ALA A 172 -5.97 15.89 5.99
CA ALA A 172 -6.19 14.93 7.06
C ALA A 172 -7.53 15.14 7.78
N GLY A 173 -7.96 16.39 7.96
CA GLY A 173 -9.28 16.73 8.49
C GLY A 173 -10.42 16.65 7.46
N SER A 174 -10.23 15.99 6.32
CA SER A 174 -11.35 15.77 5.39
C SER A 174 -12.29 14.70 5.91
N ILE A 175 -13.60 14.86 5.66
CA ILE A 175 -14.65 13.88 6.00
C ILE A 175 -14.22 12.47 5.59
N TYR A 176 -13.63 12.34 4.40
CA TYR A 176 -13.10 11.08 3.89
C TYR A 176 -12.10 10.40 4.83
N ILE A 177 -11.09 11.13 5.34
CA ILE A 177 -10.06 10.56 6.21
C ILE A 177 -10.64 10.21 7.59
N GLN A 178 -11.57 11.03 8.10
CA GLN A 178 -12.23 10.78 9.38
C GLN A 178 -13.12 9.53 9.30
N GLU A 179 -13.97 9.44 8.28
CA GLU A 179 -14.82 8.25 8.06
C GLU A 179 -13.98 7.00 7.84
N LYS A 180 -12.88 7.10 7.09
CA LYS A 180 -11.95 5.98 6.92
C LYS A 180 -11.40 5.47 8.26
N LYS A 181 -10.91 6.38 9.11
CA LYS A 181 -10.42 6.04 10.45
C LYS A 181 -11.50 5.42 11.33
N THR A 182 -12.73 5.94 11.25
CA THR A 182 -13.87 5.41 12.01
C THR A 182 -14.22 3.98 11.57
N VAL A 183 -14.29 3.73 10.27
CA VAL A 183 -14.56 2.38 9.73
C VAL A 183 -13.44 1.40 10.11
N GLU A 184 -12.18 1.78 9.93
CA GLU A 184 -11.03 0.96 10.33
C GLU A 184 -11.05 0.64 11.83
N LYS A 185 -11.34 1.64 12.67
CA LYS A 185 -11.48 1.46 14.12
C LYS A 185 -12.62 0.51 14.49
N ASN A 186 -13.78 0.65 13.84
CA ASN A 186 -14.93 -0.20 14.10
C ASN A 186 -14.67 -1.65 13.71
N LEU A 187 -14.01 -1.89 12.58
CA LEU A 187 -13.63 -3.24 12.14
C LEU A 187 -12.72 -3.93 13.16
N ILE A 188 -11.73 -3.21 13.69
CA ILE A 188 -10.85 -3.71 14.76
C ILE A 188 -11.64 -4.05 16.02
N LEU A 189 -12.56 -3.19 16.45
CA LEU A 189 -13.40 -3.43 17.63
C LEU A 189 -14.34 -4.63 17.44
N GLU A 190 -14.92 -4.79 16.25
CA GLU A 190 -15.79 -5.92 15.92
C GLU A 190 -15.04 -7.26 15.91
N ASP A 191 -13.88 -7.30 15.26
CA ASP A 191 -13.04 -8.50 15.25
C ASP A 191 -12.54 -8.84 16.65
N TYR A 192 -12.20 -7.84 17.46
CA TYR A 192 -11.81 -8.07 18.84
C TYR A 192 -12.96 -8.63 19.69
N LYS A 193 -14.18 -8.11 19.53
CA LYS A 193 -15.38 -8.68 20.17
C LYS A 193 -15.61 -10.14 19.76
N ARG A 194 -15.44 -10.43 18.45
CA ARG A 194 -15.58 -11.80 17.93
C ARG A 194 -14.53 -12.73 18.51
N PHE A 195 -13.29 -12.26 18.64
CA PHE A 195 -12.21 -12.98 19.30
C PHE A 195 -12.55 -13.31 20.75
N LYS A 196 -12.96 -12.32 21.57
CA LYS A 196 -13.32 -12.56 22.98
C LYS A 196 -14.43 -13.59 23.13
N LYS A 197 -15.47 -13.49 22.29
CA LYS A 197 -16.56 -14.47 22.28
C LYS A 197 -16.07 -15.87 21.92
N ARG A 198 -15.23 -16.00 20.89
CA ARG A 198 -14.67 -17.30 20.47
C ARG A 198 -13.77 -17.89 21.55
N TYR A 199 -12.92 -17.08 22.17
CA TYR A 199 -12.03 -17.51 23.25
C TYR A 199 -12.83 -18.11 24.41
N ALA A 200 -13.81 -17.38 24.95
CA ALA A 200 -14.67 -17.86 26.03
C ALA A 200 -15.42 -19.14 25.63
N THR A 201 -15.93 -19.21 24.39
CA THR A 201 -16.65 -20.39 23.89
C THR A 201 -15.77 -21.64 23.82
N ILE A 202 -14.51 -21.51 23.38
CA ILE A 202 -13.56 -22.62 23.28
C ILE A 202 -13.25 -23.18 24.67
N PHE A 203 -12.96 -22.32 25.65
CA PHE A 203 -12.67 -22.76 27.02
C PHE A 203 -13.87 -23.40 27.71
N GLN A 204 -15.07 -22.86 27.48
CA GLN A 204 -16.28 -23.46 28.00
C GLN A 204 -16.55 -24.83 27.35
N ARG A 205 -16.33 -24.98 26.04
CA ARG A 205 -16.60 -26.22 25.32
C ARG A 205 -15.60 -27.33 25.66
N ASP A 206 -14.30 -27.00 25.66
CA ASP A 206 -13.24 -28.01 25.72
C ASP A 206 -12.79 -28.32 27.15
N TYR A 207 -12.96 -27.36 28.07
CA TYR A 207 -12.50 -27.47 29.46
C TYR A 207 -13.59 -27.22 30.49
N ASN A 208 -14.82 -26.88 30.07
CA ASN A 208 -15.92 -26.48 30.95
C ASN A 208 -15.56 -25.30 31.88
N LEU A 209 -14.67 -24.41 31.41
CA LEU A 209 -14.21 -23.23 32.14
C LEU A 209 -14.80 -21.95 31.54
N SER A 210 -15.45 -21.15 32.39
CA SER A 210 -15.92 -19.81 32.04
C SER A 210 -14.79 -18.80 32.20
N ILE A 211 -13.95 -18.66 31.18
CA ILE A 211 -12.81 -17.74 31.18
C ILE A 211 -13.13 -16.50 30.34
N GLU A 212 -12.92 -15.33 30.94
CA GLU A 212 -12.86 -14.06 30.22
C GLU A 212 -11.42 -13.55 30.15
N ILE A 213 -11.08 -12.89 29.04
CA ILE A 213 -9.76 -12.29 28.86
C ILE A 213 -9.65 -11.08 29.78
N LYS A 214 -8.65 -11.11 30.67
CA LYS A 214 -8.31 -9.99 31.53
C LYS A 214 -7.58 -8.92 30.72
N GLU A 215 -8.13 -7.71 30.72
CA GLU A 215 -7.54 -6.56 30.02
C GLU A 215 -6.55 -5.83 30.93
N HIS A 216 -5.43 -5.40 30.36
CA HIS A 216 -4.43 -4.57 31.05
C HIS A 216 -4.49 -3.10 30.63
N TYR A 217 -5.38 -2.76 29.71
CA TYR A 217 -5.52 -1.45 29.10
C TYR A 217 -6.97 -0.99 29.16
N LEU A 218 -7.20 0.32 29.16
CA LEU A 218 -8.52 0.93 29.08
C LEU A 218 -9.10 0.92 27.66
N ASP A 219 -8.25 0.81 26.65
CA ASP A 219 -8.62 0.85 25.23
C ASP A 219 -8.24 -0.42 24.44
N PRO A 220 -8.54 -1.64 24.92
CA PRO A 220 -8.27 -2.85 24.15
C PRO A 220 -9.15 -2.85 22.88
N PRO A 221 -8.61 -3.27 21.72
CA PRO A 221 -7.30 -3.89 21.50
C PRO A 221 -6.15 -2.93 21.16
N PHE A 222 -6.38 -1.61 21.19
CA PHE A 222 -5.39 -0.60 20.76
C PHE A 222 -4.24 -0.44 21.77
N ASN A 223 -4.52 -0.70 23.06
CA ASN A 223 -3.53 -0.75 24.13
C ASN A 223 -2.66 0.50 24.23
N THR A 224 -3.25 1.68 24.03
CA THR A 224 -2.54 2.96 24.14
C THR A 224 -2.67 3.58 25.53
N ILE A 225 -3.65 3.15 26.34
CA ILE A 225 -3.93 3.70 27.66
C ILE A 225 -3.87 2.56 28.69
N PRO A 226 -2.81 2.47 29.51
CA PRO A 226 -2.68 1.41 30.50
C PRO A 226 -3.74 1.56 31.60
N LEU A 227 -4.22 0.43 32.12
CA LEU A 227 -5.10 0.41 33.29
C LEU A 227 -4.26 0.73 34.53
N ILE A 228 -4.45 1.92 35.12
CA ILE A 228 -3.75 2.28 36.36
C ILE A 228 -4.40 1.49 37.49
N VAL A 229 -3.75 0.41 37.92
CA VAL A 229 -4.15 -0.34 39.10
C VAL A 229 -3.66 0.44 40.32
N THR A 230 -4.52 1.28 40.90
CA THR A 230 -4.30 1.82 42.25
C THR A 230 -4.62 0.73 43.27
N GLN A 231 -3.84 -0.34 43.28
CA GLN A 231 -3.82 -1.21 44.45
C GLN A 231 -3.12 -0.43 45.55
N ASN A 232 -3.86 -0.12 46.61
CA ASN A 232 -3.28 0.36 47.85
C ASN A 232 -2.47 -0.83 48.40
N LEU A 233 -1.17 -0.87 48.13
CA LEU A 233 -0.28 -1.99 48.45
C LEU A 233 -0.06 -2.19 49.97
N GLY A 234 -0.87 -1.53 50.80
CA GLY A 234 -0.63 -1.37 52.23
C GLY A 234 0.64 -0.56 52.49
N THR A 235 0.86 -0.17 53.74
CA THR A 235 2.20 0.26 54.16
C THR A 235 3.09 -0.98 54.36
N THR A 236 4.39 -0.78 54.52
CA THR A 236 5.32 -1.86 54.90
C THR A 236 4.85 -2.59 56.17
N GLU A 237 4.14 -1.91 57.08
CA GLU A 237 3.59 -2.52 58.29
C GLU A 237 2.46 -3.52 57.98
N ASP A 238 1.61 -3.24 56.99
CA ASP A 238 0.55 -4.15 56.54
C ASP A 238 1.14 -5.44 55.95
N PHE A 239 2.24 -5.32 55.20
CA PHE A 239 2.97 -6.46 54.64
C PHE A 239 3.64 -7.32 55.73
N ILE A 240 4.27 -6.69 56.73
CA ILE A 240 4.89 -7.40 57.86
C ILE A 240 3.83 -8.12 58.70
N LYS A 241 2.66 -7.49 58.91
CA LYS A 241 1.54 -8.10 59.64
C LYS A 241 0.97 -9.31 58.92
N PHE A 242 0.90 -9.27 57.58
CA PHE A 242 0.50 -10.41 56.76
C PHE A 242 1.49 -11.59 56.92
N LEU A 243 2.79 -11.35 56.78
CA LEU A 243 3.81 -12.41 56.93
C LEU A 243 3.79 -13.06 58.33
N ASN A 244 3.68 -12.25 59.39
CA ASN A 244 3.61 -12.76 60.75
C ASN A 244 2.30 -13.48 61.08
N SER A 245 1.25 -13.27 60.28
CA SER A 245 -0.03 -13.99 60.44
C SER A 245 -0.04 -15.36 59.77
N GLU A 246 0.81 -15.60 58.77
CA GLU A 246 1.00 -16.94 58.16
C GLU A 246 1.95 -17.83 58.98
N GLU A 247 2.88 -17.26 59.74
CA GLU A 247 3.76 -18.04 60.64
C GLU A 247 3.06 -18.52 61.94
N ALA A 248 1.84 -18.05 62.21
CA ALA A 248 1.09 -18.37 63.42
C ALA A 248 0.02 -19.47 63.24
N SER A 249 -0.04 -20.13 62.08
CA SER A 249 -0.95 -21.24 61.77
C SER A 249 -0.23 -22.57 61.56
#